data_AF-A0AAV2B924-F1
#
_entry.id   AF-A0AAV2B924-F1
#
_cell.length_a   1.000
_cell.length_b   1.000
_cell.length_c   1.000
_cell.angle_alpha   90.00
_cell.angle_beta   90.00
_cell.angle_gamma   90.00
#
_symmetry.space_group_name_H-M   'P 1'
#
loop_
_entity.id
_entity.type
_entity.pdbx_description
1 polymer ?
#
loop_
_entity_poly.entity_id
_entity_poly.type
_entity_poly.pdbx_seq_one_letter_code
_entity_poly.pdbx_strand_id
1 'polypeptide(L)'
;MEAETGMEVDLCVECIEWAKQEKRTFLRQSLEARLIALYYDTHRYSDALQLGSGLLKELKKMDDKNLLVEVQLLESKVYHALSNLPKARAALTSARTTANAIYCPPKLQAALDLQSGILHAADEKDFKTAYSYFYEAFEGYDSVDSPKAMQALKYMLLSKIMLNQAEEVSSIIIGKLVLKYAGPEVDAMKAVAQASRKRSMADFQQALVKFRKELVEDPFIKSHLNTLYDTMLEQNLCRIIEPFSRVQVSHIAKIINLPVDQVEKKLSQMILDKKFNGILDQGEGVLIIFEDTPINETYEKTLETIQSLGKVVDALYQKATKLS
;
A
#
# COMPACT_ATOMS: atom_id res chain seq x y z
N MET A 1 4.69 -24.69 -3.18
CA MET A 1 3.69 -25.63 -2.65
C MET A 1 2.79 -24.78 -1.78
N GLU A 2 1.63 -24.45 -2.34
CA GLU A 2 0.57 -23.75 -1.63
C GLU A 2 -0.12 -24.81 -0.76
N ALA A 3 -0.09 -24.61 0.55
CA ALA A 3 -0.55 -25.58 1.54
C ALA A 3 -2.08 -25.55 1.65
N GLU A 4 -2.79 -26.27 0.76
CA GLU A 4 -4.26 -26.29 0.75
C GLU A 4 -4.86 -27.28 1.76
N THR A 5 -4.08 -28.24 2.26
CA THR A 5 -4.57 -29.31 3.15
C THR A 5 -3.88 -29.26 4.50
N GLY A 6 -4.65 -29.09 5.59
CA GLY A 6 -4.16 -29.04 6.98
C GLY A 6 -3.29 -30.25 7.42
N MET A 7 -3.27 -31.33 6.64
CA MET A 7 -2.34 -32.45 6.79
C MET A 7 -0.86 -32.03 6.76
N GLU A 8 -0.50 -30.98 6.03
CA GLU A 8 0.90 -30.49 6.00
C GLU A 8 1.35 -29.92 7.34
N VAL A 9 0.41 -29.29 8.07
CA VAL A 9 0.63 -28.74 9.41
C VAL A 9 0.79 -29.90 10.40
N ASP A 10 -0.11 -30.88 10.35
CA ASP A 10 -0.07 -32.04 11.25
C ASP A 10 1.23 -32.84 11.08
N LEU A 11 1.65 -33.10 9.84
CA LEU A 11 2.91 -33.76 9.53
C LEU A 11 4.12 -32.97 10.03
N CYS A 12 4.11 -31.64 9.90
CA CYS A 12 5.20 -30.81 10.43
C CYS A 12 5.25 -30.86 11.97
N VAL A 13 4.10 -30.89 12.64
CA VAL A 13 4.02 -31.04 14.10
C VAL A 13 4.58 -32.41 14.54
N GLU A 14 4.21 -33.49 13.87
CA GLU A 14 4.76 -34.83 14.12
C GLU A 14 6.28 -34.86 13.91
N CYS A 15 6.78 -34.26 12.83
CA CYS A 15 8.22 -34.15 12.57
C CYS A 15 8.96 -33.37 13.67
N ILE A 16 8.34 -32.30 14.19
CA ILE A 16 8.89 -31.50 15.30
C ILE A 16 8.93 -32.32 16.59
N GLU A 17 7.89 -33.10 16.87
CA GLU A 17 7.83 -33.96 18.04
C GLU A 17 8.88 -35.07 17.99
N TRP A 18 9.05 -35.70 16.83
CA TRP A 18 10.14 -36.64 16.59
C TRP A 18 11.52 -35.99 16.78
N ALA A 19 11.74 -34.79 16.24
CA ALA A 19 13.00 -34.06 16.41
C ALA A 19 13.29 -33.71 17.87
N LYS A 20 12.25 -33.48 18.69
CA LYS A 20 12.36 -33.28 20.15
C LYS A 20 12.75 -34.59 20.86
N GLN A 21 12.16 -35.72 20.49
CA GLN A 21 12.48 -37.03 21.05
C GLN A 21 13.94 -37.43 20.76
N GLU A 22 14.40 -37.20 19.54
CA GLU A 22 15.77 -37.45 19.09
C GLU A 22 16.79 -36.36 19.51
N LYS A 23 16.34 -35.32 20.24
CA LYS A 23 17.14 -34.19 20.72
C LYS A 23 17.93 -33.44 19.62
N ARG A 24 17.39 -33.38 18.40
CA ARG A 24 18.00 -32.69 17.25
C ARG A 24 17.56 -31.22 17.20
N THR A 25 18.28 -30.35 17.91
CA THR A 25 17.92 -28.93 18.07
C THR A 25 17.88 -28.14 16.76
N PHE A 26 18.90 -28.26 15.90
CA PHE A 26 18.95 -27.53 14.62
C PHE A 26 17.83 -27.95 13.66
N LEU A 27 17.54 -29.26 13.60
CA LEU A 27 16.45 -29.78 12.76
C LEU A 27 15.09 -29.32 13.27
N ARG A 28 14.89 -29.31 14.59
CA ARG A 28 13.66 -28.76 15.19
C ARG A 28 13.46 -27.31 14.78
N GLN A 29 14.50 -26.47 14.86
CA GLN A 29 14.41 -25.05 14.55
C GLN A 29 14.08 -24.79 13.06
N SER A 30 14.67 -25.57 12.15
CA SER A 30 14.33 -25.45 10.72
C SER A 30 12.90 -25.92 10.42
N LEU A 31 12.43 -26.97 11.09
CA LEU A 31 11.04 -27.43 11.01
C LEU A 31 10.07 -26.41 11.61
N GLU A 32 10.43 -25.76 12.71
CA GLU A 32 9.62 -24.68 13.30
C GLU A 32 9.54 -23.46 12.38
N ALA A 33 10.63 -23.05 11.73
CA ALA A 33 10.59 -22.00 10.72
C ALA A 33 9.69 -22.38 9.52
N ARG A 34 9.74 -23.64 9.09
CA ARG A 34 8.85 -24.16 8.05
C ARG A 34 7.39 -24.17 8.50
N LEU A 35 7.12 -24.51 9.74
CA LEU A 35 5.79 -24.49 10.33
C LEU A 35 5.23 -23.07 10.43
N ILE A 36 6.05 -22.06 10.76
CA ILE A 36 5.64 -20.65 10.74
C ILE A 36 5.22 -20.24 9.33
N ALA A 37 5.96 -20.65 8.30
CA ALA A 37 5.59 -20.39 6.91
C ALA A 37 4.24 -21.06 6.54
N LEU A 38 4.01 -22.31 6.97
CA LEU A 38 2.72 -22.99 6.76
C LEU A 38 1.56 -22.31 7.52
N TYR A 39 1.80 -21.82 8.74
CA TYR A 39 0.79 -21.05 9.48
C TYR A 39 0.46 -19.73 8.80
N TYR A 40 1.44 -19.09 8.16
CA TYR A 40 1.20 -17.92 7.34
C TYR A 40 0.32 -18.26 6.11
N ASP A 41 0.64 -19.34 5.39
CA ASP A 41 -0.10 -19.79 4.21
C ASP A 41 -1.55 -20.21 4.56
N THR A 42 -1.77 -20.78 5.75
CA THR A 42 -3.10 -21.19 6.27
C THR A 42 -3.84 -20.08 7.03
N HIS A 43 -3.33 -18.85 7.01
CA HIS A 43 -3.90 -17.67 7.71
C HIS A 43 -4.01 -17.80 9.24
N ARG A 44 -3.26 -18.71 9.87
CA ARG A 44 -3.17 -18.88 11.34
C ARG A 44 -2.12 -17.96 11.96
N TYR A 45 -2.36 -16.65 11.86
CA TYR A 45 -1.38 -15.62 12.25
C TYR A 45 -1.05 -15.59 13.75
N SER A 46 -2.00 -15.91 14.64
CA SER A 46 -1.76 -15.94 16.09
C SER A 46 -0.72 -16.99 16.47
N ASP A 47 -0.85 -18.18 15.89
CA ASP A 47 -0.02 -19.34 16.21
C ASP A 47 1.37 -19.17 15.62
N ALA A 48 1.45 -18.58 14.41
CA ALA A 48 2.70 -18.16 13.80
C ALA A 48 3.49 -17.18 14.68
N LEU A 49 2.83 -16.18 15.28
CA LEU A 49 3.48 -15.21 16.17
C LEU A 49 3.93 -15.84 17.50
N GLN A 50 3.12 -16.72 18.09
CA GLN A 50 3.50 -17.41 19.32
C GLN A 50 4.75 -18.27 19.09
N LEU A 51 4.73 -19.11 18.05
CA LEU A 51 5.87 -19.96 17.68
C LEU A 51 7.11 -19.13 17.30
N GLY A 52 6.92 -18.08 16.48
CA GLY A 52 7.99 -17.17 16.07
C GLY A 52 8.65 -16.45 17.25
N SER A 53 7.86 -15.97 18.21
CA SER A 53 8.40 -15.28 19.40
C SER A 53 9.25 -16.19 20.29
N GLY A 54 8.90 -17.47 20.38
CA GLY A 54 9.69 -18.50 21.07
C GLY A 54 10.99 -18.78 20.32
N LEU A 55 10.89 -19.06 19.03
CA LEU A 55 12.02 -19.39 18.17
C LEU A 55 13.03 -18.22 18.07
N LEU A 56 12.59 -16.97 17.99
CA LEU A 56 13.46 -15.79 17.97
C LEU A 56 14.28 -15.62 19.27
N LYS A 57 13.74 -15.98 20.43
CA LYS A 57 14.49 -15.94 21.70
C LYS A 57 15.61 -16.97 21.74
N GLU A 58 15.39 -18.12 21.11
CA GLU A 58 16.41 -19.17 20.97
C GLU A 58 17.46 -18.78 19.92
N LEU A 59 17.03 -18.37 18.73
CA LEU A 59 17.91 -18.02 17.62
C LEU A 59 18.81 -16.83 17.94
N LYS A 60 18.35 -15.85 18.73
CA LYS A 60 19.20 -14.73 19.20
C LYS A 60 20.35 -15.15 20.12
N LYS A 61 20.26 -16.33 20.75
CA LYS A 61 21.34 -16.88 21.59
C LYS A 61 22.32 -17.75 20.79
N MET A 62 21.97 -18.07 19.54
CA MET A 62 22.75 -18.92 18.63
C MET A 62 23.33 -18.06 17.49
N ASP A 63 24.31 -18.59 16.75
CA ASP A 63 24.97 -17.87 15.64
C ASP A 63 24.41 -18.25 14.25
N ASP A 64 23.31 -19.01 14.17
CA ASP A 64 22.63 -19.28 12.89
C ASP A 64 21.81 -18.07 12.44
N LYS A 65 22.52 -17.12 11.84
CA LYS A 65 21.98 -15.86 11.36
C LYS A 65 21.13 -16.02 10.10
N ASN A 66 21.35 -17.05 9.29
CA ASN A 66 20.53 -17.29 8.08
C ASN A 66 19.09 -17.62 8.48
N LEU A 67 18.93 -18.58 9.40
CA LEU A 67 17.60 -18.96 9.90
C LEU A 67 16.94 -17.81 10.68
N LEU A 68 17.74 -17.01 11.41
CA LEU A 68 17.25 -15.82 12.11
C LEU A 68 16.62 -14.81 11.15
N VAL A 69 17.27 -14.50 10.02
CA VAL A 69 16.73 -13.57 9.00
C VAL A 69 15.44 -14.12 8.41
N GLU A 70 15.37 -15.42 8.12
CA GLU A 70 14.17 -16.06 7.56
C GLU A 70 12.96 -15.94 8.51
N VAL A 71 13.17 -16.21 9.81
CA VAL A 71 12.10 -16.10 10.82
C VAL A 71 11.68 -14.65 11.05
N GLN A 72 12.63 -13.70 11.08
CA GLN A 72 12.31 -12.26 11.21
C GLN A 72 11.54 -11.73 9.98
N LEU A 73 11.86 -12.22 8.78
CA LEU A 73 11.12 -11.90 7.56
C LEU A 73 9.69 -12.45 7.61
N LEU A 74 9.50 -13.71 8.07
CA LEU A 74 8.18 -14.29 8.27
C LEU A 74 7.38 -13.52 9.33
N GLU A 75 8.01 -13.11 10.43
CA GLU A 75 7.38 -12.27 11.45
C GLU A 75 6.90 -10.93 10.86
N SER A 76 7.72 -10.29 10.02
CA SER A 76 7.32 -9.06 9.31
C SER A 76 6.08 -9.28 8.42
N LYS A 77 6.03 -10.40 7.69
CA LYS A 77 4.88 -10.76 6.84
C LYS A 77 3.61 -11.02 7.64
N VAL A 78 3.73 -11.72 8.76
CA VAL A 78 2.58 -12.01 9.64
C VAL A 78 2.04 -10.72 10.25
N TYR A 79 2.90 -9.82 10.74
CA TYR A 79 2.44 -8.52 11.24
C TYR A 79 1.82 -7.64 10.16
N HIS A 80 2.35 -7.69 8.94
CA HIS A 80 1.75 -7.00 7.79
C HIS A 80 0.35 -7.54 7.48
N ALA A 81 0.16 -8.87 7.47
CA ALA A 81 -1.14 -9.50 7.26
C ALA A 81 -2.15 -9.13 8.37
N LEU A 82 -1.69 -8.92 9.61
CA LEU A 82 -2.48 -8.40 10.73
C LEU A 82 -2.66 -6.87 10.71
N SER A 83 -2.21 -6.18 9.66
CA SER A 83 -2.24 -4.71 9.53
C SER A 83 -1.47 -3.95 10.62
N ASN A 84 -0.52 -4.59 11.31
CA ASN A 84 0.35 -3.94 12.30
C ASN A 84 1.65 -3.46 11.64
N LEU A 85 1.57 -2.34 10.92
CA LEU A 85 2.68 -1.78 10.15
C LEU A 85 3.91 -1.39 11.00
N PRO A 86 3.77 -0.77 12.19
CA PRO A 86 4.93 -0.40 13.00
C PRO A 86 5.76 -1.61 13.44
N LYS A 87 5.11 -2.72 13.85
CA LYS A 87 5.81 -3.94 14.23
C LYS A 87 6.38 -4.68 13.02
N ALA A 88 5.66 -4.72 11.90
CA ALA A 88 6.15 -5.31 10.67
C ALA A 88 7.45 -4.63 10.19
N ARG A 89 7.51 -3.30 10.30
CA ARG A 89 8.70 -2.50 9.98
C ARG A 89 9.84 -2.76 10.95
N ALA A 90 9.57 -2.79 12.27
CA ALA A 90 10.60 -3.07 13.26
C ALA A 90 11.24 -4.47 13.07
N ALA A 91 10.42 -5.47 12.75
CA ALA A 91 10.89 -6.82 12.41
C ALA A 91 11.75 -6.81 11.13
N LEU A 92 11.33 -6.08 10.09
CA LEU A 92 12.08 -5.97 8.84
C LEU A 92 13.42 -5.23 9.01
N THR A 93 13.44 -4.14 9.77
CA THR A 93 14.70 -3.43 10.10
C THR A 93 15.68 -4.37 10.79
N SER A 94 15.18 -5.17 11.74
CA SER A 94 15.99 -6.19 12.43
C SER A 94 16.51 -7.26 11.46
N ALA A 95 15.67 -7.71 10.52
CA ALA A 95 16.06 -8.66 9.47
C ALA A 95 17.15 -8.09 8.57
N ARG A 96 17.04 -6.83 8.13
CA ARG A 96 18.07 -6.17 7.29
C ARG A 96 19.39 -5.97 8.03
N THR A 97 19.37 -5.58 9.30
CA THR A 97 20.60 -5.45 10.10
C THR A 97 21.31 -6.81 10.23
N THR A 98 20.55 -7.88 10.43
CA THR A 98 21.09 -9.24 10.53
C THR A 98 21.60 -9.73 9.16
N ALA A 99 20.87 -9.42 8.08
CA ALA A 99 21.26 -9.74 6.71
C ALA A 99 22.57 -9.05 6.30
N ASN A 100 22.79 -7.79 6.68
CA ASN A 100 24.05 -7.09 6.39
C ASN A 100 25.28 -7.69 7.10
N ALA A 101 25.06 -8.44 8.19
CA ALA A 101 26.13 -9.10 8.93
C ALA A 101 26.55 -10.45 8.31
N ILE A 102 25.84 -10.91 7.29
CA ILE A 102 26.08 -12.20 6.62
C ILE A 102 26.04 -12.05 5.10
N TYR A 103 26.56 -13.04 4.40
CA TYR A 103 26.33 -13.16 2.97
C TYR A 103 24.98 -13.86 2.74
N CYS A 104 23.91 -13.07 2.56
CA CYS A 104 22.57 -13.61 2.32
C CYS A 104 22.47 -14.28 0.94
N PRO A 105 21.80 -15.44 0.84
CA PRO A 105 21.45 -16.03 -0.44
C PRO A 105 20.60 -15.06 -1.28
N PRO A 106 20.80 -14.96 -2.61
CA PRO A 106 20.08 -14.00 -3.47
C PRO A 106 18.55 -14.10 -3.34
N LYS A 107 18.01 -15.31 -3.16
CA LYS A 107 16.58 -15.54 -2.96
C LYS A 107 16.03 -14.92 -1.66
N LEU A 108 16.82 -14.94 -0.59
CA LEU A 108 16.45 -14.37 0.71
C LEU A 108 16.58 -12.85 0.67
N GLN A 109 17.65 -12.34 0.04
CA GLN A 109 17.84 -10.91 -0.20
C GLN A 109 16.66 -10.33 -1.00
N ALA A 110 16.32 -10.93 -2.13
CA ALA A 110 15.16 -10.52 -2.93
C ALA A 110 13.83 -10.57 -2.15
N ALA A 111 13.69 -11.49 -1.18
CA ALA A 111 12.51 -11.55 -0.34
C ALA A 111 12.45 -10.44 0.72
N LEU A 112 13.60 -9.99 1.23
CA LEU A 112 13.71 -8.82 2.10
C LEU A 112 13.38 -7.54 1.34
N ASP A 113 13.87 -7.41 0.11
CA ASP A 113 13.64 -6.24 -0.73
C ASP A 113 12.17 -6.17 -1.17
N LEU A 114 11.56 -7.30 -1.56
CA LEU A 114 10.12 -7.38 -1.84
C LEU A 114 9.28 -6.94 -0.63
N GLN A 115 9.60 -7.43 0.57
CA GLN A 115 8.89 -7.05 1.79
C GLN A 115 9.11 -5.56 2.13
N SER A 116 10.30 -5.02 1.87
CA SER A 116 10.59 -3.59 2.04
C SER A 116 9.70 -2.75 1.12
N GLY A 117 9.60 -3.12 -0.15
CA GLY A 117 8.71 -2.45 -1.11
C GLY A 117 7.25 -2.47 -0.67
N ILE A 118 6.75 -3.62 -0.20
CA ILE A 118 5.35 -3.75 0.29
C ILE A 118 5.10 -2.81 1.48
N LEU A 119 6.02 -2.76 2.45
CA LEU A 119 5.83 -1.89 3.63
C LEU A 119 5.89 -0.40 3.28
N HIS A 120 6.82 0.03 2.41
CA HIS A 120 6.88 1.42 1.95
C HIS A 120 5.62 1.83 1.15
N ALA A 121 5.10 0.92 0.31
CA ALA A 121 3.86 1.14 -0.42
C ALA A 121 2.62 1.19 0.49
N ALA A 122 2.56 0.35 1.53
CA ALA A 122 1.41 0.25 2.44
C ALA A 122 1.35 1.35 3.50
N ASP A 123 2.50 1.81 4.01
CA ASP A 123 2.57 2.72 5.18
C ASP A 123 2.77 4.18 4.76
N GLU A 124 3.76 4.45 3.89
CA GLU A 124 4.19 5.82 3.56
C GLU A 124 3.59 6.34 2.24
N LYS A 125 2.92 5.46 1.48
CA LYS A 125 2.55 5.69 0.07
C LYS A 125 3.74 6.18 -0.76
N ASP A 126 4.97 5.86 -0.35
CA ASP A 126 6.18 6.21 -1.08
C ASP A 126 6.45 5.13 -2.13
N PHE A 127 5.69 5.24 -3.23
CA PHE A 127 5.81 4.35 -4.37
C PHE A 127 7.12 4.52 -5.14
N LYS A 128 7.85 5.64 -4.93
CA LYS A 128 9.14 5.88 -5.59
C LYS A 128 10.22 5.01 -4.96
N THR A 129 10.29 5.00 -3.64
CA THR A 129 11.22 4.13 -2.90
C THR A 129 10.80 2.66 -3.02
N ALA A 130 9.49 2.37 -2.96
CA ALA A 130 8.99 1.01 -3.15
C ALA A 130 9.37 0.44 -4.53
N TYR A 131 9.30 1.24 -5.60
CA TYR A 131 9.72 0.83 -6.94
C TYR A 131 11.18 0.36 -6.98
N SER A 132 12.10 1.10 -6.34
CA SER A 132 13.52 0.73 -6.31
C SER A 132 13.72 -0.63 -5.63
N TYR A 133 13.06 -0.87 -4.49
CA TYR A 133 13.12 -2.17 -3.81
C TYR A 133 12.49 -3.30 -4.64
N PHE A 134 11.38 -3.04 -5.34
CA PHE A 134 10.77 -4.04 -6.22
C PHE A 134 11.66 -4.36 -7.44
N TYR A 135 12.38 -3.38 -7.95
CA TYR A 135 13.34 -3.57 -9.04
C TYR A 135 14.51 -4.45 -8.61
N GLU A 136 15.12 -4.18 -7.45
CA GLU A 136 16.19 -5.01 -6.88
C GLU A 136 15.70 -6.45 -6.59
N ALA A 137 14.48 -6.58 -6.04
CA ALA A 137 13.86 -7.89 -5.83
C ALA A 137 13.61 -8.64 -7.15
N PHE A 138 13.20 -7.94 -8.21
CA PHE A 138 13.00 -8.52 -9.53
C PHE A 138 14.31 -9.03 -10.15
N GLU A 139 15.38 -8.24 -10.14
CA GLU A 139 16.69 -8.67 -10.64
C GLU A 139 17.24 -9.87 -9.83
N GLY A 140 17.04 -9.84 -8.50
CA GLY A 140 17.42 -10.94 -7.62
C GLY A 140 16.64 -12.24 -7.87
N TYR A 141 15.37 -12.15 -8.25
CA TYR A 141 14.56 -13.33 -8.61
C TYR A 141 14.77 -13.81 -10.05
N ASP A 142 15.03 -12.91 -11.00
CA ASP A 142 15.36 -13.26 -12.40
C ASP A 142 16.68 -14.04 -12.47
N SER A 143 17.67 -13.61 -11.69
CA SER A 143 18.98 -14.29 -11.61
C SER A 143 18.89 -15.73 -11.10
N VAL A 144 17.80 -16.09 -10.42
CA VAL A 144 17.56 -17.40 -9.79
C VAL A 144 16.42 -18.16 -10.48
N ASP A 145 15.84 -17.62 -11.57
CA ASP A 145 14.68 -18.16 -12.29
C ASP A 145 13.51 -18.55 -11.36
N SER A 146 13.24 -17.71 -10.36
CA SER A 146 12.18 -17.94 -9.37
C SER A 146 10.82 -17.50 -9.90
N PRO A 147 9.73 -18.25 -9.68
CA PRO A 147 8.37 -17.84 -10.08
C PRO A 147 7.90 -16.55 -9.37
N LYS A 148 8.56 -16.17 -8.25
CA LYS A 148 8.29 -14.92 -7.55
C LYS A 148 8.76 -13.66 -8.30
N ALA A 149 9.55 -13.81 -9.37
CA ALA A 149 9.92 -12.70 -10.26
C ALA A 149 8.67 -12.03 -10.85
N MET A 150 7.65 -12.83 -11.21
CA MET A 150 6.38 -12.32 -11.74
C MET A 150 5.65 -11.43 -10.72
N GLN A 151 5.62 -11.84 -9.46
CA GLN A 151 5.02 -11.07 -8.38
C GLN A 151 5.76 -9.73 -8.16
N ALA A 152 7.09 -9.75 -8.14
CA ALA A 152 7.90 -8.53 -8.03
C ALA A 152 7.65 -7.57 -9.20
N LEU A 153 7.56 -8.11 -10.43
CA LEU A 153 7.23 -7.35 -11.63
C LEU A 153 5.84 -6.70 -11.54
N LYS A 154 4.81 -7.44 -11.09
CA LYS A 154 3.46 -6.88 -10.87
C LYS A 154 3.49 -5.67 -9.93
N TYR A 155 4.18 -5.79 -8.79
CA TYR A 155 4.26 -4.71 -7.81
C TYR A 155 5.07 -3.52 -8.30
N MET A 156 6.13 -3.77 -9.07
CA MET A 156 6.92 -2.74 -9.73
C MET A 156 6.06 -1.93 -10.73
N LEU A 157 5.30 -2.61 -11.61
CA LEU A 157 4.40 -1.95 -12.56
C LEU A 157 3.29 -1.18 -11.84
N LEU A 158 2.68 -1.78 -10.81
CA LEU A 158 1.67 -1.11 -10.00
C LEU A 158 2.20 0.17 -9.37
N SER A 159 3.43 0.16 -8.84
CA SER A 159 4.05 1.34 -8.22
C SER A 159 4.18 2.51 -9.21
N LYS A 160 4.53 2.22 -10.47
CA LYS A 160 4.58 3.22 -11.54
C LYS A 160 3.21 3.75 -11.95
N ILE A 161 2.18 2.90 -11.93
CA ILE A 161 0.79 3.33 -12.15
C ILE A 161 0.34 4.26 -11.02
N MET A 162 0.65 3.93 -9.76
CA MET A 162 0.31 4.76 -8.59
C MET A 162 1.03 6.11 -8.58
N LEU A 163 2.23 6.21 -9.17
CA LEU A 163 2.95 7.47 -9.37
C LEU A 163 2.42 8.32 -10.54
N ASN A 164 1.30 7.93 -11.17
CA ASN A 164 0.77 8.52 -12.41
C ASN A 164 1.75 8.50 -13.60
N GLN A 165 2.77 7.64 -13.56
CA GLN A 165 3.78 7.47 -14.62
C GLN A 165 3.42 6.28 -15.53
N ALA A 166 2.17 6.24 -16.01
CA ALA A 166 1.65 5.13 -16.82
C ALA A 166 2.36 4.98 -18.19
N GLU A 167 3.06 6.00 -18.69
CA GLU A 167 3.84 5.91 -19.92
C GLU A 167 5.10 5.06 -19.74
N GLU A 168 5.76 5.18 -18.59
CA GLU A 168 6.96 4.38 -18.27
C GLU A 168 6.63 2.89 -18.13
N VAL A 169 5.40 2.54 -17.74
CA VAL A 169 4.94 1.14 -17.71
C VAL A 169 5.03 0.51 -19.10
N SER A 170 4.64 1.26 -20.15
CA SER A 170 4.68 0.76 -21.51
C SER A 170 6.11 0.55 -22.00
N SER A 171 7.06 1.42 -21.62
CA SER A 171 8.47 1.25 -21.96
C SER A 171 9.15 0.12 -21.18
N ILE A 172 8.81 -0.05 -19.90
CA ILE A 172 9.31 -1.15 -19.06
C ILE A 172 8.91 -2.51 -19.63
N ILE A 173 7.67 -2.68 -20.11
CA ILE A 173 7.17 -3.93 -20.69
C ILE A 173 7.95 -4.32 -21.96
N ILE A 174 8.40 -3.34 -22.74
CA ILE A 174 9.19 -3.56 -23.97
C ILE A 174 10.64 -3.95 -23.64
N GLY A 175 11.06 -3.78 -22.38
CA GLY A 175 12.40 -4.14 -21.91
C GLY A 175 12.72 -5.63 -22.10
N LYS A 176 13.96 -5.92 -22.50
CA LYS A 176 14.46 -7.28 -22.82
C LYS A 176 14.29 -8.29 -21.68
N LEU A 177 14.38 -7.86 -20.43
CA LEU A 177 14.19 -8.68 -19.24
C LEU A 177 12.72 -9.07 -19.04
N VAL A 178 11.82 -8.11 -19.21
CA VAL A 178 10.37 -8.28 -18.97
C VAL A 178 9.71 -9.09 -20.09
N LEU A 179 10.24 -9.02 -21.31
CA LEU A 179 9.79 -9.82 -22.45
C LEU A 179 9.76 -11.34 -22.19
N LYS A 180 10.65 -11.84 -21.32
CA LYS A 180 10.66 -13.27 -20.92
C LYS A 180 9.43 -13.64 -20.09
N TYR A 181 8.87 -12.70 -19.35
CA TYR A 181 7.74 -12.87 -18.44
C TYR A 181 6.42 -12.42 -19.07
N ALA A 182 6.34 -12.39 -20.40
CA ALA A 182 5.10 -12.06 -21.10
C ALA A 182 3.99 -13.04 -20.72
N GLY A 183 2.88 -12.50 -20.22
CA GLY A 183 1.76 -13.30 -19.72
C GLY A 183 0.52 -12.46 -19.40
N PRO A 184 -0.58 -13.12 -18.99
CA PRO A 184 -1.85 -12.45 -18.69
C PRO A 184 -1.70 -11.42 -17.55
N GLU A 185 -0.75 -11.64 -16.67
CA GLU A 185 -0.36 -10.75 -15.58
C GLU A 185 0.15 -9.38 -16.05
N VAL A 186 1.05 -9.39 -17.04
CA VAL A 186 1.63 -8.17 -17.62
C VAL A 186 0.58 -7.45 -18.48
N ASP A 187 -0.25 -8.22 -19.19
CA ASP A 187 -1.35 -7.67 -19.97
C ASP A 187 -2.41 -6.99 -19.10
N ALA A 188 -2.70 -7.53 -17.91
CA ALA A 188 -3.58 -6.89 -16.93
C ALA A 188 -3.03 -5.53 -16.49
N MET A 189 -1.76 -5.48 -16.10
CA MET A 189 -1.11 -4.22 -15.69
C MET A 189 -1.02 -3.22 -16.84
N LYS A 190 -0.80 -3.69 -18.07
CA LYS A 190 -0.80 -2.87 -19.29
C LYS A 190 -2.18 -2.27 -19.55
N ALA A 191 -3.25 -3.05 -19.44
CA ALA A 191 -4.62 -2.58 -19.62
C ALA A 191 -4.98 -1.53 -18.56
N VAL A 192 -4.61 -1.75 -17.30
CA VAL A 192 -4.80 -0.78 -16.20
C VAL A 192 -3.99 0.49 -16.44
N ALA A 193 -2.73 0.38 -16.86
CA ALA A 193 -1.89 1.54 -17.19
C ALA A 193 -2.46 2.35 -18.37
N GLN A 194 -2.97 1.68 -19.41
CA GLN A 194 -3.63 2.34 -20.53
C GLN A 194 -4.92 3.05 -20.12
N ALA A 195 -5.73 2.42 -19.27
CA ALA A 195 -6.94 3.03 -18.72
C ALA A 195 -6.62 4.26 -17.86
N SER A 196 -5.58 4.17 -17.02
CA SER A 196 -5.06 5.29 -16.22
C SER A 196 -4.57 6.44 -17.11
N ARG A 197 -3.79 6.14 -18.16
CA ARG A 197 -3.30 7.13 -19.13
C ARG A 197 -4.44 7.84 -19.87
N LYS A 198 -5.43 7.08 -20.35
CA LYS A 198 -6.61 7.62 -21.04
C LYS A 198 -7.60 8.29 -20.07
N ARG A 199 -7.43 8.09 -18.76
CA ARG A 199 -8.37 8.47 -17.70
C ARG A 199 -9.79 7.95 -17.96
N SER A 200 -9.91 6.80 -18.61
CA SER A 200 -11.19 6.18 -18.96
C SER A 200 -11.62 5.22 -17.85
N MET A 201 -12.69 5.56 -17.15
CA MET A 201 -13.28 4.69 -16.11
C MET A 201 -13.90 3.43 -16.71
N ALA A 202 -14.46 3.53 -17.92
CA ALA A 202 -15.06 2.38 -18.61
C ALA A 202 -13.99 1.33 -18.95
N ASP A 203 -12.84 1.75 -19.48
CA ASP A 203 -11.72 0.86 -19.81
C ASP A 203 -11.17 0.20 -18.54
N PHE A 204 -11.10 0.94 -17.43
CA PHE A 204 -10.65 0.42 -16.14
C PHE A 204 -11.59 -0.65 -15.57
N GLN A 205 -12.90 -0.40 -15.61
CA GLN A 205 -13.90 -1.39 -15.18
C GLN A 205 -13.87 -2.65 -16.05
N GLN A 206 -13.72 -2.50 -17.38
CA GLN A 206 -13.57 -3.63 -18.28
C GLN A 206 -12.30 -4.45 -17.98
N ALA A 207 -11.19 -3.78 -17.68
CA ALA A 207 -9.95 -4.43 -17.29
C ALA A 207 -10.10 -5.21 -15.98
N LEU A 208 -10.79 -4.66 -14.97
CA LEU A 208 -11.08 -5.34 -13.71
C LEU A 208 -11.93 -6.60 -13.89
N VAL A 209 -12.94 -6.56 -14.76
CA VAL A 209 -13.80 -7.73 -15.04
C VAL A 209 -13.01 -8.80 -15.80
N LYS A 210 -12.24 -8.41 -16.81
CA LYS A 210 -11.46 -9.33 -17.65
C LYS A 210 -10.33 -10.02 -16.89
N PHE A 211 -9.63 -9.30 -16.02
CA PHE A 211 -8.46 -9.78 -15.28
C PHE A 211 -8.73 -9.97 -13.79
N ARG A 212 -9.95 -10.41 -13.44
CA ARG A 212 -10.37 -10.58 -12.04
C ARG A 212 -9.42 -11.47 -11.23
N LYS A 213 -8.95 -12.57 -11.83
CA LYS A 213 -8.05 -13.53 -11.17
C LYS A 213 -6.75 -12.85 -10.72
N GLU A 214 -6.09 -12.14 -11.63
CA GLU A 214 -4.79 -11.52 -11.38
C GLU A 214 -4.85 -10.26 -10.52
N LEU A 215 -5.97 -9.51 -10.57
CA LEU A 215 -6.09 -8.22 -9.90
C LEU A 215 -6.83 -8.28 -8.55
N VAL A 216 -7.71 -9.26 -8.35
CA VAL A 216 -8.58 -9.36 -7.15
C VAL A 216 -8.09 -10.42 -6.17
N GLU A 217 -7.42 -11.48 -6.63
CA GLU A 217 -6.89 -12.52 -5.73
C GLU A 217 -5.70 -12.02 -4.91
N ASP A 218 -4.91 -11.08 -5.43
CA ASP A 218 -3.80 -10.48 -4.70
C ASP A 218 -4.27 -9.36 -3.74
N PRO A 219 -4.15 -9.55 -2.41
CA PRO A 219 -4.61 -8.56 -1.43
C PRO A 219 -3.88 -7.22 -1.54
N PHE A 220 -2.59 -7.24 -1.89
CA PHE A 220 -1.77 -6.03 -2.00
C PHE A 220 -2.26 -5.19 -3.18
N ILE A 221 -2.39 -5.81 -4.36
CA ILE A 221 -2.87 -5.13 -5.57
C ILE A 221 -4.30 -4.61 -5.36
N LYS A 222 -5.19 -5.41 -4.78
CA LYS A 222 -6.58 -5.02 -4.52
C LYS A 222 -6.70 -3.76 -3.65
N SER A 223 -5.89 -3.64 -2.60
CA SER A 223 -5.91 -2.46 -1.72
C SER A 223 -5.52 -1.18 -2.46
N HIS A 224 -4.50 -1.28 -3.31
CA HIS A 224 -3.99 -0.17 -4.11
C HIS A 224 -4.89 0.15 -5.31
N LEU A 225 -5.54 -0.84 -5.92
CA LEU A 225 -6.51 -0.63 -7.00
C LEU A 225 -7.73 0.17 -6.55
N ASN A 226 -8.21 -0.03 -5.32
CA ASN A 226 -9.31 0.78 -4.77
C ASN A 226 -8.87 2.26 -4.63
N THR A 227 -7.66 2.48 -4.13
CA THR A 227 -7.09 3.83 -4.02
C THR A 227 -6.86 4.47 -5.39
N LEU A 228 -6.42 3.67 -6.38
CA LEU A 228 -6.26 4.11 -7.75
C LEU A 228 -7.62 4.46 -8.38
N TYR A 229 -8.66 3.67 -8.15
CA TYR A 229 -10.02 3.93 -8.61
C TYR A 229 -10.52 5.27 -8.08
N ASP A 230 -10.34 5.53 -6.78
CA ASP A 230 -10.69 6.81 -6.17
C ASP A 230 -9.92 7.97 -6.81
N THR A 231 -8.61 7.81 -7.00
CA THR A 231 -7.76 8.84 -7.60
C THR A 231 -8.14 9.13 -9.06
N MET A 232 -8.42 8.09 -9.85
CA MET A 232 -8.86 8.22 -11.23
C MET A 232 -10.24 8.88 -11.33
N LEU A 233 -11.17 8.50 -10.44
CA LEU A 233 -12.50 9.10 -10.36
C LEU A 233 -12.40 10.58 -10.04
N GLU A 234 -11.56 10.96 -9.09
CA GLU A 234 -11.31 12.36 -8.71
C GLU A 234 -10.71 13.17 -9.87
N GLN A 235 -9.67 12.65 -10.53
CA GLN A 235 -9.06 13.33 -11.68
C GLN A 235 -10.05 13.49 -12.84
N ASN A 236 -10.91 12.50 -13.08
CA ASN A 236 -11.93 12.56 -14.12
C ASN A 236 -13.02 13.58 -13.74
N LEU A 237 -13.45 13.59 -12.47
CA LEU A 237 -14.39 14.60 -11.97
C LEU A 237 -13.83 16.01 -12.13
N CYS A 238 -12.59 16.27 -11.69
CA CYS A 238 -11.93 17.58 -11.86
C CYS A 238 -11.95 18.05 -13.32
N ARG A 239 -11.65 17.17 -14.27
CA ARG A 239 -11.66 17.51 -15.71
C ARG A 239 -13.06 17.84 -16.23
N ILE A 240 -14.08 17.12 -15.76
CA ILE A 240 -15.47 17.35 -16.21
C ILE A 240 -16.00 18.66 -15.64
N ILE A 241 -15.61 19.02 -14.41
CA ILE A 241 -16.12 20.21 -13.73
C ILE A 241 -15.35 21.49 -14.07
N GLU A 242 -14.06 21.41 -14.42
CA GLU A 242 -13.18 22.55 -14.76
C GLU A 242 -13.79 23.59 -15.73
N PRO A 243 -14.49 23.22 -16.83
CA PRO A 243 -15.04 24.21 -17.74
C PRO A 243 -16.37 24.86 -17.27
N PHE A 244 -16.97 24.42 -16.15
CA PHE A 244 -18.29 24.85 -15.73
C PHE A 244 -18.27 25.60 -14.39
N SER A 245 -18.86 26.79 -14.33
CA SER A 245 -19.09 27.48 -13.04
C SER A 245 -20.31 26.93 -12.29
N ARG A 246 -21.29 26.38 -13.02
CA ARG A 246 -22.51 25.78 -12.48
C ARG A 246 -22.91 24.57 -13.32
N VAL A 247 -23.03 23.40 -12.72
CA VAL A 247 -23.31 22.14 -13.45
C VAL A 247 -24.27 21.24 -12.69
N GLN A 248 -25.25 20.66 -13.39
CA GLN A 248 -26.18 19.69 -12.80
C GLN A 248 -25.46 18.37 -12.51
N VAL A 249 -25.66 17.82 -11.31
CA VAL A 249 -25.03 16.55 -10.90
C VAL A 249 -25.51 15.39 -11.78
N SER A 250 -26.76 15.43 -12.24
CA SER A 250 -27.32 14.46 -13.19
C SER A 250 -26.63 14.47 -14.57
N HIS A 251 -26.06 15.61 -15.00
CA HIS A 251 -25.25 15.67 -16.21
C HIS A 251 -23.88 14.99 -16.00
N ILE A 252 -23.22 15.28 -14.88
CA ILE A 252 -21.95 14.64 -14.51
C ILE A 252 -22.12 13.12 -14.42
N ALA A 253 -23.19 12.66 -13.75
CA ALA A 253 -23.51 11.25 -13.59
C ALA A 253 -23.68 10.52 -14.93
N LYS A 254 -24.31 11.16 -15.93
CA LYS A 254 -24.44 10.60 -17.29
C LYS A 254 -23.10 10.48 -18.02
N ILE A 255 -22.21 11.45 -17.86
CA ILE A 255 -20.89 11.42 -18.50
C ILE A 255 -20.02 10.31 -17.90
N ILE A 256 -20.07 10.12 -16.58
CA ILE A 256 -19.27 9.11 -15.87
C ILE A 256 -19.93 7.72 -15.91
N ASN A 257 -21.21 7.65 -16.27
CA ASN A 257 -22.02 6.44 -16.26
C ASN A 257 -22.08 5.78 -14.88
N LEU A 258 -22.28 6.59 -13.84
CA LEU A 258 -22.44 6.15 -12.45
C LEU A 258 -23.74 6.71 -11.85
N PRO A 259 -24.28 6.09 -10.79
CA PRO A 259 -25.45 6.60 -10.09
C PRO A 259 -25.19 7.99 -9.49
N VAL A 260 -26.22 8.85 -9.53
CA VAL A 260 -26.15 10.23 -9.01
C VAL A 260 -25.70 10.25 -7.55
N ASP A 261 -26.23 9.35 -6.71
CA ASP A 261 -25.91 9.24 -5.29
C ASP A 261 -24.40 9.02 -5.03
N GLN A 262 -23.75 8.19 -5.85
CA GLN A 262 -22.31 7.92 -5.70
C GLN A 262 -21.47 9.13 -6.11
N VAL A 263 -21.87 9.80 -7.20
CA VAL A 263 -21.20 11.00 -7.70
C VAL A 263 -21.35 12.14 -6.69
N GLU A 264 -22.54 12.35 -6.14
CA GLU A 264 -22.80 13.37 -5.12
C GLU A 264 -21.98 13.13 -3.86
N LYS A 265 -21.97 11.88 -3.37
CA LYS A 265 -21.15 11.51 -2.20
C LYS A 265 -19.67 11.76 -2.46
N LYS A 266 -19.15 11.41 -3.63
CA LYS A 266 -17.73 11.65 -3.96
C LYS A 266 -17.42 13.14 -4.11
N LEU A 267 -18.29 13.91 -4.76
CA LEU A 267 -18.14 15.37 -4.86
C LEU A 267 -18.14 16.02 -3.47
N SER A 268 -19.01 15.59 -2.56
CA SER A 268 -19.04 16.08 -1.18
C SER A 268 -17.72 15.78 -0.44
N GLN A 269 -17.16 14.59 -0.64
CA GLN A 269 -15.86 14.22 -0.08
C GLN A 269 -14.74 15.10 -0.65
N MET A 270 -14.74 15.36 -1.96
CA MET A 270 -13.73 16.21 -2.60
C MET A 270 -13.78 17.67 -2.14
N ILE A 271 -14.97 18.20 -1.86
CA ILE A 271 -15.17 19.54 -1.29
C ILE A 271 -14.63 19.58 0.16
N LEU A 272 -14.93 18.57 0.97
CA LEU A 272 -14.41 18.45 2.34
C LEU A 272 -12.88 18.33 2.38
N ASP A 273 -12.30 17.58 1.43
CA ASP A 273 -10.86 17.42 1.25
C ASP A 273 -10.18 18.69 0.67
N LYS A 274 -10.95 19.76 0.39
CA LYS A 274 -10.49 21.01 -0.23
C LYS A 274 -9.74 20.83 -1.56
N LYS A 275 -10.14 19.84 -2.37
CA LYS A 275 -9.52 19.59 -3.69
C LYS A 275 -9.96 20.59 -4.74
N PHE A 276 -11.18 21.11 -4.62
CA PHE A 276 -11.68 22.24 -5.39
C PHE A 276 -12.66 23.05 -4.53
N ASN A 277 -12.81 24.33 -4.85
CA ASN A 277 -13.72 25.22 -4.14
C ASN A 277 -15.10 25.18 -4.78
N GLY A 278 -16.06 24.57 -4.12
CA GLY A 278 -17.42 24.50 -4.59
C GLY A 278 -18.42 24.17 -3.48
N ILE A 279 -19.69 24.45 -3.75
CA ILE A 279 -20.82 24.08 -2.89
C ILE A 279 -21.78 23.21 -3.69
N LEU A 280 -22.34 22.21 -3.03
CA LEU A 280 -23.33 21.32 -3.62
C LEU A 280 -24.71 21.72 -3.10
N ASP A 281 -25.58 22.16 -4.02
CA ASP A 281 -26.98 22.47 -3.72
C ASP A 281 -27.81 21.21 -3.96
N GLN A 282 -28.22 20.55 -2.87
CA GLN A 282 -29.03 19.33 -2.91
C GLN A 282 -30.48 19.58 -3.32
N GLY A 283 -31.01 20.80 -3.18
CA GLY A 283 -32.40 21.11 -3.54
C GLY A 283 -32.59 21.12 -5.05
N GLU A 284 -31.70 21.82 -5.75
CA GLU A 284 -31.72 21.93 -7.22
C GLU A 284 -30.85 20.84 -7.90
N GLY A 285 -30.04 20.09 -7.14
CA GLY A 285 -29.14 19.06 -7.68
C GLY A 285 -28.00 19.64 -8.51
N VAL A 286 -27.44 20.78 -8.07
CA VAL A 286 -26.44 21.55 -8.83
C VAL A 286 -25.16 21.74 -8.04
N LEU A 287 -24.03 21.52 -8.70
CA LEU A 287 -22.71 21.88 -8.21
C LEU A 287 -22.37 23.30 -8.67
N ILE A 288 -22.04 24.18 -7.73
CA ILE A 288 -21.55 25.53 -8.00
C ILE A 288 -20.06 25.56 -7.64
N ILE A 289 -19.24 25.95 -8.60
CA ILE A 289 -17.78 26.05 -8.44
C ILE A 289 -17.45 27.53 -8.29
N PHE A 290 -16.65 27.84 -7.26
CA PHE A 290 -16.15 29.18 -7.03
C PHE A 290 -14.72 29.28 -7.55
N GLU A 291 -14.39 30.41 -8.15
CA GLU A 291 -13.00 30.76 -8.37
C GLU A 291 -12.34 31.09 -7.02
N ASP A 292 -11.05 30.77 -6.90
CA ASP A 292 -10.27 31.09 -5.71
C ASP A 292 -10.20 32.60 -5.54
N THR A 293 -11.08 33.16 -4.70
CA THR A 293 -10.96 34.54 -4.27
C THR A 293 -9.71 34.65 -3.38
N PRO A 294 -8.70 35.44 -3.76
CA PRO A 294 -7.54 35.63 -2.90
C PRO A 294 -8.02 36.27 -1.59
N ILE A 295 -7.76 35.58 -0.48
CA ILE A 295 -7.99 36.14 0.84
C ILE A 295 -7.05 37.35 0.96
N ASN A 296 -7.62 38.56 1.04
CA ASN A 296 -6.80 39.75 1.23
C ASN A 296 -6.09 39.63 2.58
N GLU A 297 -4.76 39.57 2.58
CA GLU A 297 -3.93 39.59 3.80
C GLU A 297 -4.31 40.75 4.72
N THR A 298 -4.83 41.85 4.16
CA THR A 298 -5.33 42.99 4.91
C THR A 298 -6.46 42.63 5.87
N TYR A 299 -7.39 41.76 5.48
CA TYR A 299 -8.49 41.35 6.37
C TYR A 299 -8.00 40.46 7.51
N GLU A 300 -7.04 39.58 7.24
CA GLU A 300 -6.43 38.73 8.28
C GLU A 300 -5.64 39.58 9.28
N LYS A 301 -4.79 40.49 8.80
CA LYS A 301 -4.07 41.46 9.65
C LYS A 301 -5.02 42.39 10.43
N THR A 302 -6.16 42.76 9.84
CA THR A 302 -7.19 43.56 10.54
C THR A 302 -7.87 42.75 11.65
N LEU A 303 -8.16 41.47 11.43
CA LEU A 303 -8.69 40.58 12.46
C LEU A 303 -7.69 40.35 13.60
N GLU A 304 -6.42 40.14 13.29
CA GLU A 304 -5.35 40.00 14.29
C GLU A 304 -5.16 41.27 15.13
N THR A 305 -5.21 42.44 14.49
CA THR A 305 -5.12 43.72 15.20
C THR A 305 -6.33 43.97 16.09
N ILE A 306 -7.55 43.63 15.65
CA ILE A 306 -8.76 43.69 16.49
C ILE A 306 -8.62 42.78 17.72
N GLN A 307 -8.16 41.54 17.55
CA GLN A 307 -7.93 40.63 18.67
C GLN A 307 -6.85 41.15 19.63
N SER A 308 -5.78 41.74 19.08
CA SER A 308 -4.70 42.32 19.88
C SER A 308 -5.19 43.53 20.68
N LEU A 309 -6.04 44.37 20.09
CA LEU A 309 -6.66 45.51 20.77
C LEU A 309 -7.57 45.05 21.91
N GLY A 310 -8.35 43.98 21.72
CA GLY A 310 -9.14 43.35 22.78
C GLY A 310 -8.29 42.91 23.97
N LYS A 311 -7.17 42.21 23.72
CA LYS A 311 -6.23 41.79 24.78
C LYS A 311 -5.63 42.98 25.53
N VAL A 312 -5.36 44.10 24.85
CA VAL A 312 -4.86 45.33 25.49
C VAL A 312 -5.93 45.96 26.38
N VAL A 313 -7.19 46.00 25.94
CA VAL A 313 -8.31 46.50 26.75
C VAL A 313 -8.48 45.65 28.01
N ASP A 314 -8.44 44.32 27.90
CA ASP A 314 -8.52 43.42 29.06
C ASP A 314 -7.37 43.65 30.05
N ALA A 315 -6.14 43.81 29.53
CA ALA A 315 -4.97 44.11 30.36
C ALA A 315 -5.07 45.47 31.07
N LEU A 316 -5.67 46.47 30.42
CA LEU A 316 -5.93 47.78 31.02
C LEU A 316 -6.97 47.69 32.15
N TYR A 317 -8.06 46.95 31.95
CA TYR A 317 -9.05 46.70 33.02
C TYR A 317 -8.42 45.99 34.22
N GLN A 318 -7.62 44.95 34.00
CA GLN A 318 -6.92 44.24 35.08
C GLN A 318 -5.94 45.13 35.85
N LYS A 319 -5.24 46.03 35.16
CA LYS A 319 -4.34 46.99 35.79
C LYS A 319 -5.11 48.07 36.57
N ALA A 320 -6.22 48.56 36.04
CA ALA A 320 -7.08 49.51 36.72
C ALA A 320 -7.67 48.93 38.01
N THR A 321 -8.11 47.67 38.00
CA THR A 321 -8.59 46.97 39.21
C THR A 321 -7.52 46.69 40.26
N LYS A 322 -6.23 46.73 39.89
CA LYS A 322 -5.09 46.58 40.83
C LYS A 322 -4.62 47.91 41.43
N LEU A 323 -5.03 49.03 40.84
CA LEU A 323 -4.69 50.39 41.26
C LEU A 323 -5.77 51.02 42.15
N SER A 324 -7.00 50.51 42.08
CA SER A 324 -8.07 50.71 43.08
C SER A 324 -7.91 49.76 44.25
#